data_AF-A0A485LR16-F1
#
_entry.id   AF-A0A485LR16-F1
#
_cell.length_a   1.000
_cell.length_b   1.000
_cell.length_c   1.000
_cell.angle_alpha   90.00
_cell.angle_beta   90.00
_cell.angle_gamma   90.00
#
_symmetry.space_group_name_H-M   'P 1'
#
loop_
_entity.id
_entity.type
_entity.pdbx_description
1 polymer ?
#
loop_
_entity_poly.entity_id
_entity_poly.type
_entity_poly.pdbx_seq_one_letter_code
_entity_poly.pdbx_strand_id
1 'polypeptide(L)'
;MRRSSPPSGLNETIRMCQKVLHDRTASSSACASALDDVGTCMCANSDRGLFDVEQFLYRFDFVVDDIVERLENTRTSTLVLVSVCTLCRTCGAICGELFRSIADQVVMYIVLLCSHANTRVSAAARDCLATFTGSVSYDLHVITRACERIRSSDEFTNFCVAFVSQIPTILDLWSANEVLDDELFQMVATCLVDDRREVRKVGYAPLASLFDFHREHSTQDETSVVQAYLAQLPKDSVDEILAHVPNSALAKGIRPLVRRQSHAFAPKRKQMQSPVLSRRLFHAPSSPTETAHMSRHVPDTSIDDVRLYKAPPSAFKRRRTNVPPTMSWRHPAARGRYNERRSLWEMLLSWLWFWLIVLLAVFGFMSLLWVLWVY
;
A
#
# COMPACT_ATOMS: atom_id res chain seq x y z
N MET A 1 14.54 49.97 -2.07
CA MET A 1 13.83 48.99 -1.21
C MET A 1 12.43 48.74 -1.77
N ARG A 2 12.24 47.66 -2.54
CA ARG A 2 10.92 47.25 -3.01
C ARG A 2 10.23 46.49 -1.87
N ARG A 3 9.08 46.99 -1.41
CA ARG A 3 8.18 46.24 -0.54
C ARG A 3 7.68 45.04 -1.33
N SER A 4 8.09 43.84 -0.94
CA SER A 4 7.47 42.60 -1.38
C SER A 4 6.02 42.61 -0.90
N SER A 5 5.11 42.42 -1.85
CA SER A 5 3.71 42.11 -1.59
C SER A 5 3.64 40.94 -0.59
N PRO A 6 2.64 40.88 0.31
CA PRO A 6 2.44 39.67 1.10
C PRO A 6 2.28 38.50 0.13
N PRO A 7 2.83 37.31 0.42
CA PRO A 7 2.57 36.14 -0.40
C PRO A 7 1.05 35.99 -0.50
N SER A 8 0.56 35.85 -1.73
CA SER A 8 -0.80 35.35 -1.97
C SER A 8 -1.01 34.16 -1.04
N GLY A 9 -2.08 34.19 -0.23
CA GLY A 9 -2.30 33.16 0.80
C GLY A 9 -2.24 31.76 0.19
N LEU A 10 -1.86 30.75 1.00
CA LEU A 10 -1.70 29.35 0.59
C LEU A 10 -2.83 28.83 -0.31
N ASN A 11 -4.04 29.28 -0.02
CA ASN A 11 -5.26 29.03 -0.78
C ASN A 11 -5.19 29.44 -2.26
N GLU A 12 -4.63 30.61 -2.56
CA GLU A 12 -4.47 31.05 -3.95
C GLU A 12 -3.32 30.30 -4.63
N THR A 13 -2.25 29.96 -3.90
CA THR A 13 -1.15 29.15 -4.43
C THR A 13 -1.62 27.76 -4.84
N ILE A 14 -2.45 27.10 -4.04
CA ILE A 14 -3.06 25.80 -4.38
C ILE A 14 -3.95 25.93 -5.62
N ARG A 15 -4.77 26.99 -5.69
CA ARG A 15 -5.67 27.24 -6.84
C ARG A 15 -4.89 27.45 -8.13
N MET A 16 -3.80 28.22 -8.07
CA MET A 16 -2.91 28.45 -9.21
C MET A 16 -2.19 27.17 -9.63
N CYS A 17 -1.72 26.37 -8.67
CA CYS A 17 -1.13 25.06 -8.92
C CYS A 17 -2.10 24.15 -9.67
N GLN A 18 -3.33 24.00 -9.17
CA GLN A 18 -4.37 23.22 -9.84
C GLN A 18 -4.61 23.70 -11.28
N LYS A 19 -4.73 25.01 -11.49
CA LYS A 19 -4.95 25.58 -12.83
C LYS A 19 -3.80 25.24 -13.79
N VAL A 20 -2.56 25.32 -13.33
CA VAL A 20 -1.36 25.03 -14.14
C VAL A 20 -1.26 23.54 -14.44
N LEU A 21 -1.51 22.66 -13.46
CA LEU A 21 -1.46 21.21 -13.67
C LEU A 21 -2.55 20.73 -14.63
N HIS A 22 -3.73 21.34 -14.57
CA HIS A 22 -4.86 21.03 -15.44
C HIS A 22 -4.65 21.53 -16.89
N ASP A 23 -3.89 22.61 -17.06
CA ASP A 23 -3.58 23.15 -18.38
C ASP A 23 -2.59 22.25 -19.13
N ARG A 24 -3.09 21.58 -20.17
CA ARG A 24 -2.28 20.68 -21.02
C ARG A 24 -1.20 21.39 -21.82
N THR A 25 -1.29 22.72 -21.95
CA THR A 25 -0.31 23.54 -22.65
C THR A 25 0.78 24.10 -21.73
N ALA A 26 0.63 23.94 -20.41
CA ALA A 26 1.63 24.37 -19.45
C ALA A 26 2.96 23.63 -19.66
N SER A 27 4.06 24.36 -19.59
CA SER A 27 5.40 23.77 -19.65
C SER A 27 5.69 22.94 -18.40
N SER A 28 6.54 21.92 -18.53
CA SER A 28 7.01 21.12 -17.39
C SER A 28 7.65 21.97 -16.29
N SER A 29 8.32 23.07 -16.66
CA SER A 29 8.89 24.03 -15.70
C SER A 29 7.81 24.79 -14.93
N ALA A 30 6.73 25.22 -15.59
CA ALA A 30 5.62 25.89 -14.94
C ALA A 30 4.90 24.95 -13.96
N CYS A 31 4.67 23.69 -14.35
CA CYS A 31 4.11 22.67 -13.46
C CYS A 31 4.99 22.41 -12.23
N ALA A 32 6.30 22.23 -12.44
CA ALA A 32 7.25 22.02 -11.35
C ALA A 32 7.27 23.22 -10.38
N SER A 33 7.42 24.44 -10.89
CA SER A 33 7.40 25.65 -10.06
C SER A 33 6.09 25.82 -9.28
N ALA A 34 4.95 25.52 -9.90
CA ALA A 34 3.67 25.65 -9.21
C ALA A 34 3.49 24.63 -8.07
N LEU A 35 4.06 23.42 -8.21
CA LEU A 35 4.12 22.42 -7.14
C LEU A 35 5.07 22.87 -6.01
N ASP A 36 6.25 23.36 -6.36
CA ASP A 36 7.27 23.83 -5.41
C ASP A 36 6.79 25.05 -4.61
N ASP A 37 6.03 25.95 -5.25
CA ASP A 37 5.43 27.14 -4.62
C ASP A 37 4.40 26.73 -3.54
N VAL A 38 3.61 25.68 -3.77
CA VAL A 38 2.68 25.15 -2.75
C VAL A 38 3.48 24.64 -1.55
N GLY A 39 4.53 23.85 -1.78
CA GLY A 39 5.38 23.33 -0.70
C GLY A 39 6.05 24.43 0.10
N THR A 40 6.62 25.42 -0.58
CA THR A 40 7.28 26.58 0.05
C THR A 40 6.30 27.42 0.86
N CYS A 41 5.11 27.68 0.31
CA CYS A 41 4.06 28.42 0.99
C CYS A 41 3.54 27.65 2.22
N MET A 42 3.40 26.32 2.11
CA MET A 42 3.00 25.46 3.21
C MET A 42 4.00 25.52 4.37
N CYS A 43 5.30 25.35 4.11
CA CYS A 43 6.34 25.51 5.14
C CYS A 43 6.27 26.89 5.80
N ALA A 44 6.18 27.96 5.00
CA ALA A 44 6.14 29.32 5.54
C ALA A 44 4.90 29.60 6.40
N ASN A 45 3.75 28.98 6.12
CA ASN A 45 2.56 29.09 6.97
C ASN A 45 2.68 28.24 8.23
N SER A 46 3.30 27.06 8.14
CA SER A 46 3.58 26.19 9.27
C SER A 46 4.51 26.85 10.28
N ASP A 47 5.63 27.42 9.81
CA ASP A 47 6.63 28.11 10.65
C ASP A 47 6.04 29.32 11.39
N ARG A 48 4.98 29.92 10.85
CA ARG A 48 4.28 31.06 11.44
C ARG A 48 3.13 30.66 12.38
N GLY A 49 2.85 29.36 12.52
CA GLY A 49 1.69 28.86 13.28
C GLY A 49 0.35 29.22 12.66
N LEU A 50 0.32 29.51 11.35
CA LEU A 50 -0.88 29.92 10.59
C LEU A 50 -1.43 28.78 9.71
N PHE A 51 -0.88 27.58 9.83
CA PHE A 51 -1.25 26.45 9.00
C PHE A 51 -2.42 25.67 9.60
N ASP A 52 -3.57 25.75 8.91
CA ASP A 52 -4.72 24.89 9.15
C ASP A 52 -4.63 23.65 8.26
N VAL A 53 -4.29 22.51 8.89
CA VAL A 53 -4.10 21.23 8.21
C VAL A 53 -5.39 20.77 7.51
N GLU A 54 -6.54 20.87 8.17
CA GLU A 54 -7.81 20.39 7.61
C GLU A 54 -8.24 21.21 6.40
N GLN A 55 -8.12 22.54 6.50
CA GLN A 55 -8.43 23.43 5.38
C GLN A 55 -7.47 23.19 4.21
N PHE A 56 -6.18 22.97 4.49
CA PHE A 56 -5.20 22.62 3.47
C PHE A 56 -5.57 21.32 2.76
N LEU A 57 -5.76 20.23 3.49
CA LEU A 57 -6.04 18.91 2.93
C LEU A 57 -7.30 18.92 2.06
N TYR A 58 -8.35 19.61 2.51
CA TYR A 58 -9.60 19.77 1.75
C TYR A 58 -9.39 20.40 0.37
N ARG A 59 -8.48 21.38 0.25
CA ARG A 59 -8.19 22.05 -1.03
C ARG A 59 -7.14 21.31 -1.84
N PHE A 60 -6.18 20.71 -1.16
CA PHE A 60 -5.09 19.98 -1.77
C PHE A 60 -5.58 18.71 -2.47
N ASP A 61 -6.67 18.12 -2.01
CA ASP A 61 -7.32 16.95 -2.63
C ASP A 61 -7.64 17.14 -4.13
N PHE A 62 -7.90 18.37 -4.59
CA PHE A 62 -8.09 18.64 -6.03
C PHE A 62 -6.79 18.60 -6.82
N VAL A 63 -5.66 18.97 -6.20
CA VAL A 63 -4.32 18.89 -6.79
C VAL A 63 -3.85 17.43 -6.81
N VAL A 64 -4.29 16.61 -5.85
CA VAL A 64 -3.95 15.18 -5.79
C VAL A 64 -4.44 14.43 -7.02
N ASP A 65 -5.66 14.69 -7.49
CA ASP A 65 -6.19 14.05 -8.70
C ASP A 65 -5.27 14.32 -9.92
N ASP A 66 -4.81 15.57 -10.09
CA ASP A 66 -3.86 15.93 -11.15
C ASP A 66 -2.46 15.31 -10.90
N ILE A 67 -1.99 15.24 -9.65
CA ILE A 67 -0.73 14.59 -9.28
C ILE A 67 -0.75 13.10 -9.66
N VAL A 68 -1.83 12.39 -9.35
CA VAL A 68 -1.99 10.97 -9.69
C VAL A 68 -1.97 10.79 -11.22
N GLU A 69 -2.65 11.64 -11.99
CA GLU A 69 -2.58 11.60 -13.45
C GLU A 69 -1.14 11.78 -13.96
N ARG A 70 -0.35 12.66 -13.34
CA ARG A 70 1.07 12.83 -13.70
C ARG A 70 1.93 11.63 -13.30
N LEU A 71 1.67 10.99 -12.16
CA LEU A 71 2.38 9.81 -11.71
C LEU A 71 2.08 8.57 -12.57
N GLU A 72 0.84 8.44 -13.06
CA GLU A 72 0.43 7.37 -13.98
C GLU A 72 1.03 7.53 -15.38
N ASN A 73 1.26 8.76 -15.81
CA ASN A 73 1.77 9.04 -17.14
C ASN A 73 3.29 8.84 -17.23
N THR A 74 3.70 7.78 -17.94
CA THR A 74 5.13 7.46 -18.18
C THR A 74 5.91 8.52 -18.93
N ARG A 75 5.23 9.49 -19.57
CA ARG A 75 5.85 10.61 -20.29
C ARG A 75 6.01 11.87 -19.44
N THR A 76 5.63 11.84 -18.17
CA THR A 76 5.78 12.98 -17.27
C THR A 76 7.25 13.36 -17.15
N SER A 77 7.52 14.67 -17.23
CA SER A 77 8.88 15.20 -17.14
C SER A 77 9.52 14.90 -15.79
N THR A 78 10.81 14.59 -15.79
CA THR A 78 11.60 14.34 -14.56
C THR A 78 11.55 15.49 -13.57
N LEU A 79 11.50 16.75 -14.04
CA LEU A 79 11.34 17.92 -13.18
C LEU A 79 10.04 17.89 -12.39
N VAL A 80 8.93 17.56 -13.07
CA VAL A 80 7.61 17.46 -12.45
C VAL A 80 7.57 16.31 -11.45
N LEU A 81 8.15 15.14 -11.78
CA LEU A 81 8.22 14.01 -10.85
C LEU A 81 9.00 14.35 -9.57
N VAL A 82 10.12 15.07 -9.67
CA VAL A 82 10.89 15.52 -8.51
C VAL A 82 10.07 16.49 -7.65
N SER A 83 9.40 17.46 -8.25
CA SER A 83 8.54 18.41 -7.53
C SER A 83 7.34 17.72 -6.87
N VAL A 84 6.74 16.72 -7.52
CA VAL A 84 5.67 15.89 -6.91
C VAL A 84 6.21 15.17 -5.68
N CYS A 85 7.31 14.42 -5.78
CA CYS A 85 7.90 13.72 -4.64
C CYS A 85 8.26 14.69 -3.50
N THR A 86 8.81 15.86 -3.83
CA THR A 86 9.19 16.87 -2.84
C THR A 86 7.97 17.47 -2.14
N LEU A 87 6.92 17.79 -2.88
CA LEU A 87 5.67 18.30 -2.33
C LEU A 87 5.00 17.26 -1.43
N CYS A 88 4.85 16.02 -1.91
CA CYS A 88 4.31 14.91 -1.13
C CYS A 88 5.09 14.71 0.17
N ARG A 89 6.42 14.69 0.12
CA ARG A 89 7.29 14.61 1.29
C ARG A 89 6.99 15.71 2.30
N THR A 90 6.93 16.96 1.84
CA THR A 90 6.64 18.11 2.71
C THR A 90 5.24 18.00 3.31
N CYS A 91 4.23 17.57 2.53
CA CYS A 91 2.87 17.37 3.03
C CYS A 91 2.83 16.29 4.11
N GLY A 92 3.52 15.16 3.91
CA GLY A 92 3.61 14.09 4.92
C GLY A 92 4.30 14.57 6.20
N ALA A 93 5.40 15.31 6.09
CA ALA A 93 6.11 15.84 7.25
C ALA A 93 5.30 16.86 8.08
N ILE A 94 4.52 17.72 7.42
CA ILE A 94 3.77 18.79 8.11
C ILE A 94 2.39 18.31 8.59
N CYS A 95 1.70 17.49 7.78
CA CYS A 95 0.34 17.05 8.10
C CYS A 95 0.30 15.77 8.94
N GLY A 96 1.39 14.99 8.99
CA GLY A 96 1.47 13.73 9.72
C GLY A 96 0.38 12.74 9.29
N GLU A 97 -0.16 11.98 10.25
CA GLU A 97 -1.21 10.98 10.02
C GLU A 97 -2.48 11.49 9.32
N LEU A 98 -2.80 12.79 9.42
CA LEU A 98 -3.93 13.36 8.69
C LEU A 98 -3.76 13.28 7.17
N PHE A 99 -2.51 13.11 6.69
CA PHE A 99 -2.19 12.92 5.27
C PHE A 99 -2.46 11.51 4.74
N ARG A 100 -2.75 10.52 5.59
CA ARG A 100 -2.90 9.10 5.21
C ARG A 100 -3.79 8.88 3.99
N SER A 101 -4.97 9.50 3.96
CA SER A 101 -5.92 9.32 2.85
C SER A 101 -5.38 9.75 1.48
N ILE A 102 -4.39 10.64 1.45
CA ILE A 102 -3.68 11.05 0.24
C ILE A 102 -2.46 10.15 0.01
N ALA A 103 -1.73 9.80 1.07
CA ALA A 103 -0.62 8.85 1.00
C ALA A 103 -1.05 7.52 0.35
N ASP A 104 -2.18 6.95 0.75
CA ASP A 104 -2.74 5.71 0.17
C ASP A 104 -2.94 5.78 -1.35
N GLN A 105 -3.21 6.97 -1.89
CA GLN A 105 -3.43 7.17 -3.33
C GLN A 105 -2.12 7.27 -4.13
N VAL A 106 -1.05 7.77 -3.51
CA VAL A 106 0.20 8.09 -4.22
C VAL A 106 1.35 7.14 -3.88
N VAL A 107 1.32 6.45 -2.73
CA VAL A 107 2.46 5.68 -2.20
C VAL A 107 2.92 4.57 -3.15
N MET A 108 2.00 3.86 -3.81
CA MET A 108 2.36 2.87 -4.83
C MET A 108 3.26 3.49 -5.92
N TYR A 109 2.88 4.65 -6.42
CA TYR A 109 3.64 5.35 -7.46
C TYR A 109 4.99 5.84 -6.94
N ILE A 110 5.03 6.38 -5.72
CA ILE A 110 6.29 6.82 -5.07
C ILE A 110 7.26 5.64 -4.94
N VAL A 111 6.79 4.47 -4.50
CA VAL A 111 7.61 3.26 -4.40
C VAL A 111 8.16 2.83 -5.77
N LEU A 112 7.33 2.86 -6.82
CA LEU A 112 7.80 2.55 -8.18
C LEU A 112 8.85 3.56 -8.68
N LEU A 113 8.72 4.84 -8.31
CA LEU A 113 9.68 5.89 -8.65
C LEU A 113 11.03 5.73 -7.94
N CYS A 114 11.14 4.97 -6.85
CA CYS A 114 12.42 4.66 -6.22
C CYS A 114 13.39 3.88 -7.13
N SER A 115 12.85 3.24 -8.18
CA SER A 115 13.58 2.50 -9.22
C SER A 115 13.77 3.31 -10.51
N HIS A 116 13.38 4.59 -10.53
CA HIS A 116 13.42 5.41 -11.73
C HIS A 116 14.86 5.63 -12.24
N ALA A 117 15.06 5.53 -13.56
CA ALA A 117 16.38 5.61 -14.20
C ALA A 117 17.12 6.93 -13.93
N ASN A 118 16.38 8.03 -13.79
CA ASN A 118 16.94 9.30 -13.35
C ASN A 118 17.18 9.30 -11.83
N THR A 119 18.44 9.46 -11.42
CA THR A 119 18.89 9.43 -10.02
C THR A 119 18.25 10.50 -9.13
N ARG A 120 17.89 11.67 -9.69
CA ARG A 120 17.23 12.73 -8.93
C ARG A 120 15.80 12.36 -8.56
N VAL A 121 15.09 11.71 -9.49
CA VAL A 121 13.72 11.24 -9.26
C VAL A 121 13.73 10.12 -8.22
N SER A 122 14.61 9.13 -8.37
CA SER A 122 14.69 8.02 -7.40
C SER A 122 15.15 8.46 -6.02
N ALA A 123 16.08 9.43 -5.92
CA ALA A 123 16.44 10.02 -4.63
C ALA A 123 15.25 10.73 -3.97
N ALA A 124 14.58 11.63 -4.69
CA ALA A 124 13.42 12.35 -4.15
C ALA A 124 12.27 11.39 -3.75
N ALA A 125 12.05 10.33 -4.51
CA ALA A 125 11.06 9.30 -4.18
C ALA A 125 11.41 8.52 -2.91
N ARG A 126 12.69 8.15 -2.71
CA ARG A 126 13.16 7.49 -1.47
C ARG A 126 13.01 8.39 -0.26
N ASP A 127 13.35 9.67 -0.37
CA ASP A 127 13.18 10.64 0.72
C ASP A 127 11.70 10.83 1.07
N CYS A 128 10.83 10.85 0.06
CA CYS A 128 9.39 10.88 0.23
C CYS A 128 8.86 9.62 0.93
N LEU A 129 9.28 8.43 0.48
CA LEU A 129 8.87 7.15 1.06
C LEU A 129 9.32 7.02 2.53
N ALA A 130 10.56 7.41 2.84
CA ALA A 130 11.06 7.39 4.21
C ALA A 130 10.27 8.35 5.11
N THR A 131 9.92 9.53 4.61
CA THR A 131 9.09 10.50 5.35
C THR A 131 7.67 9.99 5.56
N PHE A 132 7.07 9.37 4.54
CA PHE A 132 5.77 8.71 4.71
C PHE A 132 5.89 7.65 5.79
N THR A 133 6.77 6.67 5.63
CA THR A 133 6.94 5.59 6.62
C THR A 133 7.13 6.12 8.04
N GLY A 134 7.92 7.19 8.21
CA GLY A 134 8.25 7.75 9.52
C GLY A 134 7.22 8.70 10.14
N SER A 135 6.25 9.20 9.37
CA SER A 135 5.33 10.26 9.84
C SER A 135 3.87 10.06 9.42
N VAL A 136 3.61 9.10 8.54
CA VAL A 136 2.31 8.82 7.92
C VAL A 136 2.16 7.31 7.68
N SER A 137 1.21 6.68 8.35
CA SER A 137 0.79 5.33 8.01
C SER A 137 0.10 5.27 6.64
N TYR A 138 0.17 4.13 5.95
CA TYR A 138 -0.51 3.89 4.68
C TYR A 138 -0.87 2.40 4.49
N ASP A 139 -1.80 2.12 3.59
CA ASP A 139 -2.29 0.77 3.31
C ASP A 139 -1.20 -0.12 2.69
N LEU A 140 -0.77 -1.14 3.44
CA LEU A 140 0.25 -2.11 3.02
C LEU A 140 -0.22 -2.98 1.84
N HIS A 141 -1.53 -3.20 1.70
CA HIS A 141 -2.10 -3.97 0.59
C HIS A 141 -1.91 -3.26 -0.77
N VAL A 142 -1.81 -1.94 -0.75
CA VAL A 142 -1.49 -1.15 -1.95
C VAL A 142 -0.04 -1.40 -2.38
N ILE A 143 0.86 -1.67 -1.43
CA ILE A 143 2.27 -1.95 -1.71
C ILE A 143 2.49 -3.37 -2.22
N THR A 144 1.81 -4.37 -1.65
CA THR A 144 1.90 -5.76 -2.13
C THR A 144 1.49 -5.85 -3.60
N ARG A 145 0.43 -5.14 -4.01
CA ARG A 145 0.04 -4.98 -5.42
C ARG A 145 1.07 -4.26 -6.28
N ALA A 146 1.82 -3.31 -5.70
CA ALA A 146 2.91 -2.64 -6.42
C ALA A 146 3.99 -3.66 -6.82
N CYS A 147 4.32 -4.58 -5.90
CA CYS A 147 5.26 -5.68 -6.13
C CYS A 147 4.81 -6.58 -7.29
N GLU A 148 3.52 -6.90 -7.39
CA GLU A 148 2.94 -7.71 -8.48
C GLU A 148 3.07 -7.06 -9.86
N ARG A 149 3.23 -5.72 -9.93
CA ARG A 149 3.35 -4.98 -11.20
C ARG A 149 4.78 -4.93 -11.74
N ILE A 150 5.76 -5.38 -10.95
CA ILE A 150 7.18 -5.36 -11.32
C ILE A 150 7.44 -6.37 -12.42
N ARG A 151 8.08 -5.93 -13.52
CA ARG A 151 8.27 -6.77 -14.72
C ARG A 151 9.71 -7.22 -14.89
N SER A 152 10.66 -6.52 -14.28
CA SER A 152 12.08 -6.82 -14.41
C SER A 152 12.73 -7.17 -13.08
N SER A 153 13.78 -7.98 -13.16
CA SER A 153 14.58 -8.41 -12.02
C SER A 153 15.26 -7.23 -11.31
N ASP A 154 15.62 -6.18 -12.06
CA ASP A 154 16.27 -4.97 -11.53
C ASP A 154 15.29 -4.06 -10.81
N GLU A 155 14.08 -3.87 -11.36
CA GLU A 155 12.99 -3.18 -10.67
C GLU A 155 12.63 -3.87 -9.36
N PHE A 156 12.63 -5.21 -9.34
CA PHE A 156 12.37 -5.99 -8.12
C PHE A 156 13.43 -5.75 -7.06
N THR A 157 14.72 -5.84 -7.42
CA THR A 157 15.82 -5.53 -6.48
C THR A 157 15.69 -4.12 -5.91
N ASN A 158 15.41 -3.14 -6.77
CA ASN A 158 15.26 -1.76 -6.35
C ASN A 158 14.03 -1.56 -5.44
N PHE A 159 12.92 -2.24 -5.71
CA PHE A 159 11.76 -2.29 -4.83
C PHE A 159 12.12 -2.87 -3.46
N CYS A 160 12.81 -4.01 -3.42
CA CYS A 160 13.26 -4.62 -2.17
C CYS A 160 14.14 -3.63 -1.39
N VAL A 161 15.14 -3.04 -2.04
CA VAL A 161 16.04 -2.05 -1.41
C VAL A 161 15.28 -0.84 -0.90
N ALA A 162 14.29 -0.34 -1.65
CA ALA A 162 13.57 0.87 -1.31
C ALA A 162 12.50 0.67 -0.23
N PHE A 163 11.66 -0.36 -0.37
CA PHE A 163 10.51 -0.59 0.50
C PHE A 163 10.79 -1.60 1.62
N VAL A 164 11.38 -2.76 1.31
CA VAL A 164 11.59 -3.81 2.33
C VAL A 164 12.55 -3.33 3.42
N SER A 165 13.48 -2.43 3.09
CA SER A 165 14.34 -1.76 4.08
C SER A 165 13.59 -0.84 5.06
N GLN A 166 12.36 -0.43 4.76
CA GLN A 166 11.52 0.42 5.62
C GLN A 166 10.74 -0.38 6.66
N ILE A 167 10.65 -1.71 6.53
CA ILE A 167 9.88 -2.57 7.45
C ILE A 167 10.29 -2.40 8.92
N PRO A 168 11.58 -2.30 9.30
CA PRO A 168 11.94 -2.01 10.68
C PRO A 168 11.32 -0.70 11.21
N THR A 169 11.27 0.35 10.39
CA THR A 169 10.64 1.63 10.75
C THR A 169 9.13 1.50 10.90
N ILE A 170 8.47 0.72 10.02
CA ILE A 170 7.03 0.43 10.12
C ILE A 170 6.73 -0.24 11.46
N LEU A 171 7.50 -1.27 11.83
CA LEU A 171 7.29 -2.03 13.06
C LEU A 171 7.55 -1.22 14.34
N ASP A 172 8.42 -0.21 14.27
CA ASP A 172 8.77 0.64 15.41
C ASP A 172 7.76 1.78 15.62
N LEU A 173 7.21 2.34 14.54
CA LEU A 173 6.42 3.57 14.60
C LEU A 173 4.91 3.37 14.41
N TRP A 174 4.48 2.35 13.67
CA TRP A 174 3.06 2.17 13.35
C TRP A 174 2.35 1.41 14.46
N SER A 175 1.03 1.58 14.55
CA SER A 175 0.28 0.83 15.55
C SER A 175 0.21 -0.66 15.18
N ALA A 176 0.28 -1.55 16.18
CA ALA A 176 0.24 -3.00 15.95
C ALA A 176 -1.04 -3.47 15.23
N ASN A 177 -2.14 -2.70 15.32
CA ASN A 177 -3.39 -3.02 14.60
C ASN A 177 -3.32 -2.69 13.10
N GLU A 178 -2.41 -1.80 12.68
CA GLU A 178 -2.20 -1.42 11.28
C GLU A 178 -1.16 -2.29 10.60
N VAL A 179 -0.28 -2.91 11.41
CA VAL A 179 0.72 -3.85 10.94
C VAL A 179 0.03 -5.20 10.66
N LEU A 180 -0.20 -5.48 9.38
CA LEU A 180 -0.62 -6.80 8.93
C LEU A 180 0.62 -7.69 8.76
N ASP A 181 0.89 -8.51 9.78
CA ASP A 181 2.06 -9.41 9.85
C ASP A 181 2.29 -10.21 8.56
N ASP A 182 1.22 -10.70 7.92
CA ASP A 182 1.33 -11.52 6.71
C ASP A 182 1.81 -10.76 5.49
N GLU A 183 1.40 -9.51 5.33
CA GLU A 183 1.78 -8.70 4.18
C GLU A 183 3.26 -8.32 4.28
N LEU A 184 3.69 -7.87 5.46
CA LEU A 184 5.10 -7.57 5.73
C LEU A 184 5.96 -8.83 5.61
N PHE A 185 5.50 -9.95 6.18
CA PHE A 185 6.23 -11.22 6.08
C PHE A 185 6.34 -11.70 4.63
N GLN A 186 5.27 -11.62 3.83
CA GLN A 186 5.32 -12.01 2.42
C GLN A 186 6.35 -11.20 1.64
N MET A 187 6.42 -9.89 1.88
CA MET A 187 7.43 -9.05 1.25
C MET A 187 8.86 -9.44 1.67
N VAL A 188 9.10 -9.68 2.96
CA VAL A 188 10.41 -10.17 3.42
C VAL A 188 10.74 -11.55 2.84
N ALA A 189 9.78 -12.47 2.83
CA ALA A 189 9.93 -13.80 2.27
C ALA A 189 10.35 -13.77 0.80
N THR A 190 9.76 -12.88 -0.01
CA THR A 190 10.15 -12.73 -1.42
C THR A 190 11.63 -12.35 -1.58
N CYS A 191 12.18 -11.54 -0.67
CA CYS A 191 13.63 -11.25 -0.67
C CYS A 191 14.44 -12.50 -0.31
N LEU A 192 14.03 -13.25 0.70
CA LEU A 192 14.79 -14.37 1.27
C LEU A 192 14.89 -15.59 0.34
N VAL A 193 13.90 -15.81 -0.52
CA VAL A 193 13.90 -16.91 -1.49
C VAL A 193 14.57 -16.56 -2.82
N ASP A 194 14.96 -15.29 -3.04
CA ASP A 194 15.64 -14.85 -4.27
C ASP A 194 17.02 -15.54 -4.41
N ASP A 195 17.37 -15.90 -5.64
CA ASP A 195 18.64 -16.57 -5.95
C ASP A 195 19.84 -15.63 -5.77
N ARG A 196 19.62 -14.32 -5.87
CA ARG A 196 20.62 -13.27 -5.71
C ARG A 196 20.89 -12.96 -4.24
N ARG A 197 22.16 -13.05 -3.84
CA ARG A 197 22.58 -12.82 -2.45
C ARG A 197 22.32 -11.38 -2.00
N GLU A 198 22.50 -10.42 -2.90
CA GLU A 198 22.28 -9.00 -2.68
C GLU A 198 20.82 -8.69 -2.34
N VAL A 199 19.85 -9.40 -2.94
CA VAL A 199 18.43 -9.27 -2.63
C VAL A 199 18.10 -9.91 -1.29
N ARG A 200 18.58 -11.14 -1.05
CA ARG A 200 18.40 -11.81 0.25
C ARG A 200 18.92 -10.97 1.42
N LYS A 201 20.08 -10.32 1.23
CA LYS A 201 20.70 -9.44 2.23
C LYS A 201 19.77 -8.33 2.71
N VAL A 202 18.93 -7.78 1.82
CA VAL A 202 17.95 -6.74 2.18
C VAL A 202 16.91 -7.27 3.15
N GLY A 203 16.54 -8.55 3.06
CA GLY A 203 15.51 -9.16 3.90
C GLY A 203 15.95 -9.53 5.33
N TYR A 204 17.26 -9.57 5.63
CA TYR A 204 17.74 -10.09 6.93
C TYR A 204 17.41 -9.20 8.13
N ALA A 205 17.63 -7.89 8.03
CA ALA A 205 17.26 -6.97 9.10
C ALA A 205 15.74 -6.85 9.28
N PRO A 206 14.93 -6.71 8.21
CA PRO A 206 13.46 -6.79 8.28
C PRO A 206 12.95 -8.09 8.91
N LEU A 207 13.53 -9.24 8.58
CA LEU A 207 13.14 -10.53 9.17
C LEU A 207 13.41 -10.55 10.68
N ALA A 208 14.56 -10.02 11.11
CA ALA A 208 14.91 -9.92 12.52
C ALA A 208 13.94 -8.99 13.28
N SER A 209 13.61 -7.83 12.72
CA SER A 209 12.62 -6.91 13.32
C SER A 209 11.22 -7.52 13.39
N LEU A 210 10.77 -8.25 12.34
CA LEU A 210 9.50 -8.98 12.38
C LEU A 210 9.49 -10.06 13.47
N PHE A 211 10.62 -10.76 13.65
CA PHE A 211 10.74 -11.73 14.73
C PHE A 211 10.61 -11.07 16.11
N ASP A 212 11.30 -9.95 16.34
CA ASP A 212 11.22 -9.20 17.60
C ASP A 212 9.78 -8.71 17.85
N PHE A 213 9.13 -8.14 16.82
CA PHE A 213 7.73 -7.72 16.88
C PHE A 213 6.79 -8.87 17.25
N HIS A 214 6.89 -10.02 16.57
CA HIS A 214 6.07 -11.19 16.88
C HIS A 214 6.35 -11.74 18.28
N ARG A 215 7.60 -11.69 18.76
CA ARG A 215 7.94 -12.14 20.11
C ARG A 215 7.28 -11.25 21.18
N GLU A 216 7.20 -9.95 20.93
CA GLU A 216 6.57 -8.99 21.86
C GLU A 216 5.04 -9.05 21.85
N HIS A 217 4.45 -9.38 20.70
CA HIS A 217 2.99 -9.34 20.50
C HIS A 217 2.31 -10.71 20.46
N SER A 218 3.07 -11.82 20.44
CA SER A 218 2.53 -13.19 20.47
C SER A 218 2.39 -13.70 21.89
N THR A 219 1.33 -14.46 22.16
CA THR A 219 1.15 -15.21 23.41
C THR A 219 1.92 -16.54 23.41
N GLN A 220 2.69 -16.84 22.35
CA GLN A 220 3.46 -18.09 22.22
C GLN A 220 4.80 -18.01 22.94
N ASP A 221 5.28 -19.16 23.42
CA ASP A 221 6.62 -19.29 24.00
C ASP A 221 7.71 -18.95 22.97
N GLU A 222 8.77 -18.26 23.41
CA GLU A 222 9.85 -17.73 22.57
C GLU A 222 10.52 -18.86 21.76
N THR A 223 10.76 -20.01 22.40
CA THR A 223 11.33 -21.20 21.77
C THR A 223 10.49 -21.69 20.59
N SER A 224 9.17 -21.60 20.74
CA SER A 224 8.19 -22.03 19.74
C SER A 224 8.18 -21.09 18.53
N VAL A 225 8.33 -19.77 18.73
CA VAL A 225 8.41 -18.78 17.65
C VAL A 225 9.70 -18.95 16.85
N VAL A 226 10.84 -19.14 17.53
CA VAL A 226 12.14 -19.38 16.87
C VAL A 226 12.10 -20.62 15.98
N GLN A 227 11.52 -21.72 16.47
CA GLN A 227 11.39 -22.96 15.69
C GLN A 227 10.53 -22.78 14.45
N ALA A 228 9.44 -22.00 14.53
CA ALA A 228 8.57 -21.74 13.40
C ALA A 228 9.29 -20.95 12.28
N TYR A 229 10.13 -19.99 12.64
CA TYR A 229 10.99 -19.27 11.69
C TYR A 229 12.04 -20.19 11.06
N LEU A 230 12.75 -20.96 11.89
CA LEU A 230 13.83 -21.83 11.44
C LEU A 230 13.33 -22.95 10.51
N ALA A 231 12.12 -23.44 10.72
CA ALA A 231 11.47 -24.45 9.88
C ALA A 231 11.19 -23.98 8.43
N GLN A 232 11.27 -22.68 8.14
CA GLN A 232 11.06 -22.12 6.81
C GLN A 232 12.36 -21.69 6.12
N LEU A 233 13.47 -21.58 6.86
CA LEU A 233 14.72 -21.03 6.35
C LEU A 233 15.65 -22.15 5.84
N PRO A 234 16.15 -22.03 4.59
CA PRO A 234 17.19 -22.94 4.11
C PRO A 234 18.50 -22.65 4.83
N LYS A 235 19.38 -23.66 4.89
CA LYS A 235 20.65 -23.58 5.61
C LYS A 235 21.50 -22.36 5.21
N ASP A 236 21.61 -22.08 3.91
CA ASP A 236 22.39 -20.95 3.40
C ASP A 236 21.88 -19.61 3.94
N SER A 237 20.55 -19.41 3.96
CA SER A 237 19.94 -18.20 4.54
C SER A 237 20.19 -18.10 6.04
N VAL A 238 20.19 -19.23 6.76
CA VAL A 238 20.51 -19.25 8.20
C VAL A 238 21.96 -18.81 8.44
N ASP A 239 22.91 -19.38 7.70
CA ASP A 239 24.33 -19.01 7.82
C ASP A 239 24.55 -17.53 7.47
N GLU A 240 23.88 -17.03 6.43
CA GLU A 240 23.92 -15.62 6.04
C GLU A 240 23.29 -14.68 7.10
N ILE A 241 22.15 -15.05 7.70
CA ILE A 241 21.51 -14.30 8.79
C ILE A 241 22.45 -14.21 10.00
N LEU A 242 23.06 -15.34 10.39
CA LEU A 242 24.00 -15.38 11.52
C LEU A 242 25.24 -14.52 11.30
N ALA A 243 25.66 -14.33 10.04
CA ALA A 243 26.77 -13.46 9.68
C ALA A 243 26.36 -11.98 9.59
N HIS A 244 25.19 -11.66 9.05
CA HIS A 244 24.78 -10.28 8.76
C HIS A 244 24.04 -9.58 9.90
N VAL A 245 23.26 -10.30 10.70
CA VAL A 245 22.53 -9.76 11.86
C VAL A 245 22.84 -10.55 13.15
N PRO A 246 24.12 -10.70 13.54
CA PRO A 246 24.57 -11.61 14.60
C PRO A 246 24.03 -11.29 15.99
N ASN A 247 23.59 -10.05 16.22
CA ASN A 247 23.15 -9.56 17.52
C ASN A 247 21.62 -9.54 17.70
N SER A 248 20.87 -9.82 16.63
CA SER A 248 19.40 -9.91 16.66
C SER A 248 18.92 -11.03 17.59
N ALA A 249 17.71 -10.90 18.14
CA ALA A 249 17.13 -11.97 18.95
C ALA A 249 16.92 -13.24 18.13
N LEU A 250 16.53 -13.11 16.85
CA LEU A 250 16.43 -14.22 15.91
C LEU A 250 17.76 -15.00 15.80
N ALA A 251 18.88 -14.33 15.58
CA ALA A 251 20.19 -14.98 15.50
C ALA A 251 20.59 -15.63 16.82
N LYS A 252 20.31 -14.99 17.95
CA LYS A 252 20.56 -15.55 19.29
C LYS A 252 19.73 -16.80 19.55
N GLY A 253 18.46 -16.84 19.12
CA GLY A 253 17.57 -17.98 19.24
C GLY A 253 17.93 -19.15 18.32
N ILE A 254 18.39 -18.87 17.09
CA ILE A 254 18.76 -19.91 16.10
C ILE A 254 20.08 -20.61 16.47
N ARG A 255 21.09 -19.86 16.94
CA ARG A 255 22.44 -20.38 17.28
C ARG A 255 22.44 -21.68 18.11
N PRO A 256 21.72 -21.80 19.23
CA PRO A 256 21.72 -23.02 20.04
C PRO A 256 21.05 -24.20 19.32
N LEU A 257 20.09 -23.96 18.42
CA LEU A 257 19.37 -25.00 17.68
C LEU A 257 20.22 -25.56 16.53
N VAL A 258 20.97 -24.72 15.83
CA VAL A 258 21.86 -25.15 14.73
C VAL A 258 23.09 -25.91 15.23
N ARG A 259 23.60 -25.56 16.42
CA ARG A 259 24.72 -26.28 17.05
C ARG A 259 24.37 -27.72 17.44
N ARG A 260 23.08 -28.03 17.61
CA ARG A 260 22.61 -29.40 17.80
C ARG A 260 22.55 -30.07 16.43
N GLN A 261 23.46 -31.01 16.16
CA GLN A 261 23.58 -31.73 14.87
C GLN A 261 22.31 -32.46 14.39
N SER A 262 21.21 -32.47 15.15
CA SER A 262 19.97 -33.15 14.79
C SER A 262 18.95 -32.28 14.06
N HIS A 263 19.21 -31.00 13.82
CA HIS A 263 18.21 -30.16 13.16
C HIS A 263 18.25 -30.31 11.63
N ALA A 264 17.17 -30.82 11.07
CA ALA A 264 16.95 -30.86 9.63
C ALA A 264 16.50 -29.48 9.13
N PHE A 265 17.26 -28.89 8.21
CA PHE A 265 16.89 -27.65 7.54
C PHE A 265 15.82 -27.89 6.48
N ALA A 266 15.00 -26.88 6.24
CA ALA A 266 14.07 -26.92 5.12
C ALA A 266 14.83 -26.97 3.78
N PRO A 267 14.35 -27.75 2.80
CA PRO A 267 14.84 -27.61 1.43
C PRO A 267 14.54 -26.20 0.94
N LYS A 268 15.36 -25.67 0.01
CA LYS A 268 15.10 -24.35 -0.60
C LYS A 268 13.74 -24.38 -1.30
N ARG A 269 12.73 -23.73 -0.71
CA ARG A 269 11.38 -23.63 -1.26
C ARG A 269 11.25 -22.33 -2.05
N LYS A 270 10.44 -22.36 -3.11
CA LYS A 270 10.09 -21.16 -3.90
C LYS A 270 9.11 -20.21 -3.18
N GLN A 271 8.58 -20.63 -2.02
CA GLN A 271 7.62 -19.86 -1.24
C GLN A 271 7.78 -20.17 0.25
N MET A 272 7.77 -19.14 1.08
CA MET A 272 7.73 -19.25 2.54
C MET A 272 6.33 -18.85 3.05
N GLN A 273 5.90 -19.42 4.17
CA GLN A 273 4.66 -19.04 4.84
C GLN A 273 4.96 -18.35 6.17
N SER A 274 4.09 -17.42 6.56
CA SER A 274 4.18 -16.70 7.84
C SER A 274 4.29 -17.70 9.00
N PRO A 275 5.38 -17.68 9.80
CA PRO A 275 5.60 -18.62 10.90
C PRO A 275 4.49 -18.58 11.96
N VAL A 276 3.87 -17.42 12.14
CA VAL A 276 2.79 -17.18 13.12
C VAL A 276 1.45 -17.73 12.63
N LEU A 277 1.13 -17.56 11.34
CA LEU A 277 -0.13 -18.04 10.75
C LEU A 277 -0.11 -19.51 10.35
N SER A 278 1.02 -20.04 9.90
CA SER A 278 1.15 -21.45 9.51
C SER A 278 0.59 -22.35 10.61
N ARG A 279 0.87 -22.01 11.88
CA ARG A 279 0.45 -22.79 13.04
C ARG A 279 -1.02 -22.63 13.44
N ARG A 280 -1.69 -21.54 13.08
CA ARG A 280 -3.15 -21.41 13.25
C ARG A 280 -3.90 -22.41 12.35
N LEU A 281 -3.31 -22.80 11.22
CA LEU A 281 -3.87 -23.81 10.32
C LEU A 281 -3.52 -25.25 10.73
N PHE A 282 -2.36 -25.49 11.36
CA PHE A 282 -1.94 -26.83 11.80
C PHE A 282 -2.57 -27.33 13.12
N HIS A 283 -3.44 -26.54 13.76
CA HIS A 283 -4.23 -26.99 14.92
C HIS A 283 -5.62 -27.56 14.57
N ALA A 284 -5.95 -27.71 13.29
CA ALA A 284 -7.04 -28.60 12.89
C ALA A 284 -6.55 -30.07 13.00
N PRO A 285 -7.21 -30.95 13.77
CA PRO A 285 -6.79 -32.34 13.85
C PRO A 285 -6.89 -33.01 12.48
N SER A 286 -5.84 -33.76 12.15
CA SER A 286 -5.58 -34.45 10.90
C SER A 286 -6.67 -35.46 10.49
N SER A 287 -6.92 -35.54 9.18
CA SER A 287 -7.27 -36.79 8.49
C SER A 287 -6.39 -36.96 7.25
N PRO A 288 -5.75 -38.12 7.03
CA PRO A 288 -4.91 -38.38 5.87
C PRO A 288 -5.70 -39.10 4.78
N THR A 289 -5.72 -38.57 3.55
CA THR A 289 -5.57 -39.36 2.30
C THR A 289 -5.68 -38.46 1.06
N GLU A 290 -4.63 -38.54 0.25
CA GLU A 290 -4.63 -38.73 -1.21
C GLU A 290 -5.16 -37.69 -2.21
N THR A 291 -4.42 -37.70 -3.32
CA THR A 291 -4.67 -37.18 -4.67
C THR A 291 -4.45 -35.71 -4.93
N ALA A 292 -3.23 -35.45 -5.40
CA ALA A 292 -2.96 -34.48 -6.43
C ALA A 292 -4.05 -34.53 -7.53
N HIS A 293 -4.78 -33.44 -7.67
CA HIS A 293 -5.34 -33.05 -8.95
C HIS A 293 -5.06 -31.56 -9.17
N MET A 294 -4.03 -31.35 -9.98
CA MET A 294 -3.93 -30.31 -10.99
C MET A 294 -5.26 -29.61 -11.29
N SER A 295 -5.33 -28.32 -11.00
CA SER A 295 -6.14 -27.35 -11.75
C SER A 295 -5.38 -26.05 -11.79
N ARG A 296 -4.52 -25.96 -12.80
CA ARG A 296 -4.15 -24.67 -13.41
C ARG A 296 -5.45 -24.00 -13.86
N HIS A 297 -5.91 -23.03 -13.11
CA HIS A 297 -6.67 -21.91 -13.67
C HIS A 297 -5.78 -20.68 -13.56
N VAL A 298 -5.02 -20.44 -14.62
CA VAL A 298 -4.63 -19.09 -15.00
C VAL A 298 -5.96 -18.42 -15.40
N PRO A 299 -6.42 -17.36 -14.72
CA PRO A 299 -7.43 -16.51 -15.33
C PRO A 299 -6.73 -15.79 -16.47
N ASP A 300 -7.11 -16.13 -17.71
CA ASP A 300 -6.98 -15.22 -18.84
C ASP A 300 -7.81 -13.97 -18.50
N THR A 301 -7.24 -13.03 -17.74
CA THR A 301 -7.80 -11.68 -17.64
C THR A 301 -7.41 -10.96 -18.93
N SER A 302 -8.34 -11.03 -19.87
CA SER A 302 -8.47 -10.14 -21.01
C SER A 302 -8.25 -8.69 -20.60
N ILE A 303 -7.60 -7.96 -21.50
CA ILE A 303 -7.03 -6.61 -21.45
C ILE A 303 -8.03 -5.46 -21.13
N ASP A 304 -9.25 -5.72 -20.65
CA ASP A 304 -10.32 -4.70 -20.56
C ASP A 304 -10.79 -4.29 -19.14
N ASP A 305 -10.28 -4.87 -18.05
CA ASP A 305 -10.62 -4.43 -16.68
C ASP A 305 -9.70 -3.31 -16.15
N VAL A 306 -9.43 -2.31 -17.00
CA VAL A 306 -8.68 -1.08 -16.72
C VAL A 306 -9.57 -0.01 -16.06
N ARG A 307 -10.46 -0.40 -15.14
CA ARG A 307 -11.16 0.55 -14.27
C ARG A 307 -10.62 0.45 -12.86
N LEU A 308 -9.70 1.39 -12.58
CA LEU A 308 -9.16 1.77 -11.28
C LEU A 308 -10.11 1.37 -10.14
N TYR A 309 -9.58 0.60 -9.18
CA TYR A 309 -10.07 0.68 -7.82
C TYR A 309 -10.00 2.16 -7.43
N LYS A 310 -11.15 2.84 -7.40
CA LYS A 310 -11.23 4.15 -6.78
C LYS A 310 -10.87 3.91 -5.33
N ALA A 311 -9.68 4.35 -4.92
CA ALA A 311 -9.42 4.60 -3.51
C ALA A 311 -10.67 5.31 -2.94
N PRO A 312 -11.15 4.93 -1.74
CA PRO A 312 -12.31 5.59 -1.17
C PRO A 312 -12.06 7.11 -1.27
N PRO A 313 -13.01 7.88 -1.85
CA PRO A 313 -12.82 9.31 -1.99
C PRO A 313 -12.43 9.86 -0.62
N SER A 314 -11.42 10.73 -0.58
CA SER A 314 -10.90 11.31 0.65
C SER A 314 -12.05 11.65 1.61
N ALA A 315 -11.84 11.44 2.91
CA ALA A 315 -12.88 11.67 3.92
C ALA A 315 -13.51 13.07 3.80
N PHE A 316 -12.76 14.02 3.24
CA PHE A 316 -13.12 15.39 2.93
C PHE A 316 -14.11 15.55 1.74
N LYS A 317 -14.06 14.70 0.70
CA LYS A 317 -15.05 14.67 -0.41
C LYS A 317 -16.42 14.16 0.06
N ARG A 318 -16.49 13.36 1.14
CA ARG A 318 -17.75 12.80 1.68
C ARG A 318 -18.65 13.82 2.39
N ARG A 319 -18.13 14.99 2.80
CA ARG A 319 -18.86 16.00 3.59
C ARG A 319 -19.80 16.90 2.79
N ARG A 320 -19.91 16.75 1.47
CA ARG A 320 -20.83 17.53 0.61
C ARG A 320 -22.09 16.76 0.24
N THR A 321 -23.06 16.70 1.14
CA THR A 321 -24.47 16.45 0.76
C THR A 321 -25.48 17.45 1.31
N ASN A 322 -25.07 18.46 2.08
CA ASN A 322 -26.00 19.45 2.65
C ASN A 322 -25.77 20.88 2.10
N VAL A 323 -25.82 21.05 0.78
CA VAL A 323 -25.95 22.39 0.17
C VAL A 323 -27.20 22.40 -0.72
N PRO A 324 -28.17 23.28 -0.47
CA PRO A 324 -29.39 23.35 -1.28
C PRO A 324 -29.07 23.85 -2.70
N PRO A 325 -29.77 23.36 -3.75
CA PRO A 325 -29.43 23.67 -5.12
C PRO A 325 -29.96 25.05 -5.50
N THR A 326 -29.06 26.04 -5.63
CA THR A 326 -29.36 27.25 -6.40
C THR A 326 -29.28 26.91 -7.89
N MET A 327 -30.44 26.94 -8.54
CA MET A 327 -30.64 26.81 -9.98
C MET A 327 -29.77 27.80 -10.76
N SER A 328 -29.09 27.31 -11.80
CA SER A 328 -29.00 28.03 -13.08
C SER A 328 -28.77 27.07 -14.23
N TRP A 329 -29.73 27.05 -15.15
CA TRP A 329 -29.77 26.29 -16.40
C TRP A 329 -28.99 26.98 -17.52
N ARG A 330 -28.26 26.20 -18.35
CA ARG A 330 -28.31 26.10 -19.84
C ARG A 330 -26.99 25.57 -20.47
N HIS A 331 -26.99 24.25 -20.74
CA HIS A 331 -26.59 23.46 -21.95
C HIS A 331 -25.60 23.99 -23.04
N PRO A 332 -25.13 23.14 -23.99
CA PRO A 332 -24.52 21.81 -23.87
C PRO A 332 -23.33 21.61 -24.86
N ALA A 333 -22.36 20.75 -24.56
CA ALA A 333 -21.53 20.14 -25.60
C ALA A 333 -21.17 18.71 -25.21
N ALA A 334 -21.79 17.77 -25.91
CA ALA A 334 -21.65 16.34 -25.74
C ALA A 334 -20.27 15.86 -26.21
N ARG A 335 -19.59 15.09 -25.35
CA ARG A 335 -18.79 13.92 -25.75
C ARG A 335 -18.80 12.93 -24.60
N GLY A 336 -19.29 11.73 -24.90
CA GLY A 336 -19.77 10.77 -23.94
C GLY A 336 -18.69 10.11 -23.08
N ARG A 337 -19.08 9.83 -21.84
CA ARG A 337 -18.69 8.63 -21.09
C ARG A 337 -19.91 8.17 -20.30
N TYR A 338 -20.26 6.91 -20.50
CA TYR A 338 -21.24 6.16 -19.73
C TYR A 338 -21.06 6.41 -18.23
N ASN A 339 -22.01 7.12 -17.62
CA ASN A 339 -22.21 7.13 -16.18
C ASN A 339 -23.28 6.08 -15.88
N GLU A 340 -22.86 4.93 -15.36
CA GLU A 340 -23.74 3.98 -14.68
C GLU A 340 -24.29 4.66 -13.42
N ARG A 341 -25.39 5.40 -13.58
CA ARG A 341 -26.38 5.47 -12.52
C ARG A 341 -27.17 4.16 -12.62
N ARG A 342 -26.77 3.15 -11.84
CA ARG A 342 -27.69 2.05 -11.52
C ARG A 342 -28.98 2.70 -11.04
N SER A 343 -30.03 2.54 -11.82
CA SER A 343 -31.32 3.11 -11.48
C SER A 343 -31.74 2.48 -10.15
N LEU A 344 -32.33 3.27 -9.24
CA LEU A 344 -32.85 2.74 -7.97
C LEU A 344 -33.78 1.52 -8.19
N TRP A 345 -34.37 1.44 -9.38
CA TRP A 345 -35.14 0.30 -9.87
C TRP A 345 -34.35 -1.00 -10.00
N GLU A 346 -33.12 -0.99 -10.51
CA GLU A 346 -32.28 -2.21 -10.59
C GLU A 346 -31.84 -2.70 -9.22
N MET A 347 -31.60 -1.77 -8.29
CA MET A 347 -31.23 -2.10 -6.91
C MET A 347 -32.43 -2.69 -6.15
N LEU A 348 -33.64 -2.16 -6.36
CA LEU A 348 -34.89 -2.72 -5.84
C LEU A 348 -35.20 -4.09 -6.46
N LEU A 349 -34.97 -4.27 -7.77
CA LEU A 349 -35.20 -5.53 -8.46
C LEU A 349 -34.27 -6.63 -7.96
N SER A 350 -32.99 -6.31 -7.75
CA SER A 350 -31.99 -7.23 -7.20
C SER A 350 -32.31 -7.60 -5.75
N TRP A 351 -32.77 -6.64 -4.95
CA TRP A 351 -33.20 -6.88 -3.58
C TRP A 351 -34.45 -7.78 -3.52
N LEU A 352 -35.44 -7.56 -4.38
CA LEU A 352 -36.62 -8.42 -4.48
C LEU A 352 -36.26 -9.84 -4.93
N TRP A 353 -35.36 -9.97 -5.91
CA TRP A 353 -34.89 -11.27 -6.39
C TRP A 353 -34.16 -12.07 -5.31
N PHE A 354 -33.32 -11.40 -4.51
CA PHE A 354 -32.64 -12.01 -3.38
C PHE A 354 -33.65 -12.62 -2.40
N TRP A 355 -34.67 -11.86 -1.98
CA TRP A 355 -35.68 -12.37 -1.06
C TRP A 355 -36.54 -13.49 -1.64
N LEU A 356 -36.83 -13.45 -2.94
CA LEU A 356 -37.58 -14.52 -3.61
C LEU A 356 -36.81 -15.85 -3.60
N ILE A 357 -35.48 -15.81 -3.83
CA ILE A 357 -34.61 -17.00 -3.74
C ILE A 357 -34.55 -17.52 -2.31
N VAL A 358 -34.40 -16.65 -1.32
CA VAL A 358 -34.37 -17.04 0.10
C VAL A 358 -35.68 -17.71 0.51
N LEU A 359 -36.83 -17.17 0.11
CA LEU A 359 -38.14 -17.76 0.41
C LEU A 359 -38.33 -19.12 -0.26
N LEU A 360 -37.88 -19.29 -1.51
CA LEU A 360 -37.90 -20.58 -2.20
C LEU A 360 -37.00 -21.61 -1.52
N ALA A 361 -35.81 -21.21 -1.08
CA ALA A 361 -34.89 -22.10 -0.37
C ALA A 361 -35.47 -22.54 0.99
N VAL A 362 -36.08 -21.62 1.74
CA VAL A 362 -36.76 -21.93 3.02
C VAL A 362 -37.96 -22.85 2.78
N PHE A 363 -38.78 -22.58 1.77
CA PHE A 363 -39.92 -23.42 1.44
C PHE A 363 -39.49 -24.82 0.99
N GLY A 364 -38.44 -24.92 0.17
CA GLY A 364 -37.85 -26.19 -0.24
C GLY A 364 -37.31 -26.97 0.95
N PHE A 365 -36.59 -26.32 1.86
CA PHE A 365 -36.09 -26.93 3.08
C PHE A 365 -37.21 -27.42 4.01
N MET A 366 -38.25 -26.60 4.21
CA MET A 366 -39.41 -26.99 5.02
C MET A 366 -40.22 -28.13 4.39
N SER A 367 -40.33 -28.17 3.06
CA SER A 367 -40.97 -29.27 2.34
C SER A 367 -40.17 -30.57 2.49
N LEU A 368 -38.84 -30.49 2.46
CA LEU A 368 -37.94 -31.63 2.65
C LEU A 368 -38.02 -32.17 4.09
N LEU A 369 -38.04 -31.27 5.08
CA LEU A 369 -38.27 -31.63 6.48
C LEU A 369 -39.64 -32.27 6.71
N TRP A 370 -40.69 -31.78 6.03
CA TRP A 370 -42.02 -32.37 6.13
C TRP A 370 -42.06 -33.78 5.54
N VAL A 371 -41.43 -34.01 4.38
CA VAL A 371 -41.34 -35.35 3.78
C VAL A 371 -40.56 -36.31 4.68
N LEU A 372 -39.45 -35.87 5.28
CA LEU A 372 -38.65 -36.65 6.24
C LEU A 372 -39.35 -36.90 7.58
N TRP A 373 -40.45 -36.19 7.87
CA TRP A 373 -41.24 -36.40 9.08
C TRP A 373 -42.43 -37.33 8.82
N VAL A 374 -42.97 -37.33 7.60
CA VAL A 374 -44.10 -38.16 7.19
C VAL A 374 -43.68 -39.57 6.74
N TYR A 375 -42.46 -39.72 6.23
CA TYR A 375 -41.81 -41.00 5.90
C TYR A 375 -40.68 -41.28 6.88
#